data_AF-A0A838SZR7-F1
#
_entry.id   AF-A0A838SZR7-F1
#
_cell.length_a   1.000
_cell.length_b   1.000
_cell.length_c   1.000
_cell.angle_alpha   90.00
_cell.angle_beta   90.00
_cell.angle_gamma   90.00
#
_symmetry.space_group_name_H-M   'P 1'
#
loop_
_entity.id
_entity.type
_entity.pdbx_description
1 polymer ?
#
loop_
_entity_poly.entity_id
_entity_poly.type
_entity_poly.pdbx_seq_one_letter_code
_entity_poly.pdbx_strand_id
1 'polypeptide(L)'
;EQHPREATIERSVKARGGATVYVDYLQNIKGKTIASAYCVRAKAGATVSTPLRWEELDADLDLRDFTIESVPERLRKIGDIWGPAMKKKNSLKLLLER
;
A
#
# COMPACT_ATOMS: atom_id res chain seq x y z
N GLU A 1 -3.94 4.05 -18.77
CA GLU A 1 -4.57 3.73 -20.06
C GLU A 1 -5.81 2.87 -19.92
N GLN A 2 -5.75 1.71 -19.24
CA GLN A 2 -6.92 0.84 -19.05
C GLN A 2 -7.99 1.42 -18.10
N HIS A 3 -7.57 2.18 -17.08
CA HIS A 3 -8.45 2.75 -16.04
C HIS A 3 -8.31 4.28 -15.92
N PRO A 4 -8.57 5.06 -17.00
CA PRO A 4 -8.26 6.49 -17.02
C PRO A 4 -9.16 7.34 -16.10
N ARG A 5 -10.29 6.77 -15.64
CA ARG A 5 -11.21 7.43 -14.69
C ARG A 5 -10.86 7.18 -13.22
N GLU A 6 -10.02 6.18 -12.95
CA GLU A 6 -9.69 5.73 -11.59
C GLU A 6 -8.23 6.08 -11.23
N ALA A 7 -7.31 5.97 -12.18
CA ALA A 7 -5.88 6.13 -11.95
C ALA A 7 -5.22 7.13 -12.91
N THR A 8 -4.22 7.86 -12.40
CA THR A 8 -3.44 8.84 -13.18
C THR A 8 -1.96 8.81 -12.80
N ILE A 9 -1.10 9.23 -13.73
CA ILE A 9 0.31 9.55 -13.46
C ILE A 9 0.56 11.06 -13.33
N GLU A 10 -0.48 11.88 -13.47
CA GLU A 10 -0.40 13.32 -13.23
C GLU A 10 -0.17 13.58 -11.74
N ARG A 11 0.99 14.16 -11.41
CA ARG A 11 1.44 14.38 -10.04
C ARG A 11 0.79 15.62 -9.41
N SER A 12 0.52 16.65 -10.21
CA SER A 12 -0.06 17.89 -9.72
C SER A 12 -1.53 17.69 -9.36
N VAL A 13 -1.86 17.89 -8.08
CA VAL A 13 -3.25 17.81 -7.59
C VAL A 13 -4.18 18.77 -8.34
N LYS A 14 -3.67 19.91 -8.79
CA LYS A 14 -4.47 20.86 -9.57
C LYS A 14 -4.71 20.40 -11.01
N ALA A 15 -3.78 19.65 -11.60
CA ALA A 15 -3.86 19.20 -12.99
C ALA A 15 -4.59 17.85 -13.14
N ARG A 16 -4.73 17.06 -12.06
CA ARG A 16 -5.24 15.67 -12.12
C ARG A 16 -6.74 15.51 -12.43
N GLY A 17 -7.45 16.58 -12.80
CA GLY A 17 -8.74 16.54 -13.51
C GLY A 17 -9.93 15.86 -12.83
N GLY A 18 -9.86 15.49 -11.54
CA GLY A 18 -10.96 14.84 -10.84
C GLY A 18 -10.52 13.95 -9.66
N ALA A 19 -11.41 13.05 -9.26
CA ALA A 19 -11.23 12.08 -8.16
C ALA A 19 -10.43 10.83 -8.59
N THR A 20 -9.29 11.03 -9.26
CA THR A 20 -8.37 9.95 -9.64
C THR A 20 -7.34 9.70 -8.55
N VAL A 21 -6.81 8.48 -8.51
CA VAL A 21 -5.69 8.07 -7.65
C VAL A 21 -4.39 8.22 -8.42
N TYR A 22 -3.43 8.95 -7.84
CA TYR A 22 -2.10 9.09 -8.41
C TYR A 22 -1.29 7.80 -8.18
N VAL A 23 -0.81 7.19 -9.25
CA VAL A 23 0.14 6.07 -9.21
C VAL A 23 1.55 6.62 -9.09
N ASP A 24 2.06 6.69 -7.85
CA ASP A 24 3.36 7.29 -7.53
C ASP A 24 4.54 6.38 -7.90
N TYR A 25 4.81 6.26 -9.21
CA TYR A 25 5.91 5.46 -9.74
C TYR A 25 7.29 6.00 -9.33
N LEU A 26 7.38 7.28 -8.94
CA LEU A 26 8.62 7.91 -8.51
C LEU A 26 9.13 7.37 -7.16
N GLN A 27 8.32 6.63 -6.40
CA GLN A 27 8.78 5.97 -5.18
C GLN A 27 9.88 4.93 -5.44
N ASN A 28 10.04 4.46 -6.69
CA ASN A 28 11.07 3.48 -7.06
C ASN A 28 12.45 4.11 -7.34
N ILE A 29 12.61 5.44 -7.29
CA ILE A 29 13.91 6.07 -7.53
C ILE A 29 14.80 6.03 -6.28
N LYS A 30 16.11 6.10 -6.50
CA LYS A 30 17.11 6.12 -5.41
C LYS A 30 16.87 7.30 -4.45
N GLY A 31 16.93 7.03 -3.14
CA GLY A 31 16.83 8.04 -2.08
C GLY A 31 15.41 8.39 -1.63
N LYS A 32 14.37 7.76 -2.21
CA LYS A 32 13.00 7.87 -1.70
C LYS A 32 12.79 6.99 -0.47
N THR A 33 11.84 7.41 0.37
CA THR A 33 11.45 6.71 1.59
C THR A 33 10.07 6.11 1.43
N ILE A 34 9.90 4.88 1.91
CA ILE A 34 8.63 4.17 1.97
C ILE A 34 8.47 3.65 3.41
N ALA A 35 7.26 3.78 3.95
CA ALA A 35 6.90 3.20 5.24
C ALA A 35 7.06 1.68 5.19
N SER A 36 7.86 1.10 6.09
CA SER A 36 8.02 -0.36 6.14
C SER A 36 6.73 -1.05 6.60
N ALA A 37 6.57 -2.33 6.26
CA ALA A 37 5.52 -3.15 6.84
C ALA A 37 5.58 -3.10 8.38
N TYR A 38 4.41 -3.03 9.00
CA TYR A 38 4.20 -2.92 10.45
C TYR A 38 4.77 -1.66 11.13
N CYS A 39 5.25 -0.65 10.39
CA CYS A 39 5.66 0.60 11.04
C CYS A 39 4.45 1.44 11.46
N VAL A 40 4.59 2.10 12.61
CA VAL A 40 3.62 3.07 13.13
C VAL A 40 3.76 4.39 12.35
N ARG A 41 2.63 5.05 12.09
CA ARG A 41 2.57 6.36 11.41
C ARG A 41 2.34 7.46 12.44
N ALA A 42 3.11 8.55 12.33
CA ALA A 42 2.98 9.75 13.15
C ALA A 42 1.74 10.58 12.74
N LYS A 43 0.56 10.04 13.00
CA LYS A 43 -0.74 10.71 12.83
C LYS A 43 -1.68 10.33 13.98
N ALA A 44 -2.78 11.05 14.12
CA ALA A 44 -3.80 10.74 15.12
C ALA A 44 -4.23 9.26 15.03
N GLY A 45 -4.32 8.59 16.18
CA GLY A 45 -4.62 7.17 16.29
C GLY A 45 -3.44 6.22 16.06
N ALA A 46 -2.23 6.73 15.76
CA ALA A 46 -1.01 5.94 15.61
C ALA A 46 -1.21 4.69 14.73
N THR A 47 -1.80 4.87 13.53
CA THR A 47 -2.11 3.73 12.66
C THR A 47 -0.84 3.04 12.19
N VAL A 48 -0.95 1.77 11.82
CA VAL A 48 0.16 0.91 11.41
C VAL A 48 0.03 0.58 9.93
N SER A 49 1.16 0.54 9.22
CA SER A 49 1.24 0.07 7.84
C SER A 49 1.08 -1.45 7.78
N THR A 50 -0.16 -1.92 7.91
CA THR A 50 -0.48 -3.33 8.14
C THR A 50 -0.68 -4.09 6.83
N PRO A 51 0.11 -5.14 6.56
CA PRO A 51 -0.14 -6.09 5.47
C PRO A 51 -1.51 -6.77 5.62
N LEU A 52 -2.21 -6.92 4.50
CA LEU A 52 -3.54 -7.52 4.39
C LEU A 52 -3.52 -8.64 3.35
N ARG A 53 -4.43 -9.60 3.49
CA ARG A 53 -4.77 -10.54 2.42
C ARG A 53 -5.67 -9.84 1.40
N TRP A 54 -5.74 -10.37 0.18
CA TRP A 54 -6.55 -9.78 -0.88
C TRP A 54 -8.04 -9.77 -0.53
N GLU A 55 -8.51 -10.78 0.20
CA GLU A 55 -9.91 -10.91 0.61
C GLU A 55 -10.31 -9.88 1.68
N GLU A 56 -9.34 -9.23 2.32
CA GLU A 56 -9.59 -8.17 3.31
C GLU A 56 -9.65 -6.77 2.66
N LEU A 57 -9.34 -6.65 1.37
CA LEU A 57 -9.42 -5.39 0.64
C LEU A 57 -10.82 -5.22 0.05
N ASP A 58 -11.76 -4.82 0.90
CA ASP A 58 -13.16 -4.58 0.56
C ASP A 58 -13.61 -3.14 0.85
N ALA A 59 -14.91 -2.87 0.69
CA ALA A 59 -15.50 -1.55 0.87
C ALA A 59 -15.63 -1.14 2.35
N ASP A 60 -15.55 -2.09 3.28
CA ASP A 60 -15.71 -1.86 4.72
C ASP A 60 -14.34 -1.66 5.42
N LEU A 61 -13.23 -1.87 4.69
CA LEU A 61 -11.87 -1.68 5.19
C LEU A 61 -11.62 -0.24 5.69
N ASP A 62 -11.27 -0.11 6.97
CA ASP A 62 -10.89 1.16 7.57
C ASP A 62 -9.46 1.14 8.14
N LEU A 63 -8.66 2.16 7.81
CA LEU A 63 -7.32 2.35 8.35
C LEU A 63 -7.30 2.54 9.88
N ARG A 64 -8.43 2.97 10.46
CA ARG A 64 -8.60 3.17 11.92
C ARG A 64 -8.63 1.86 12.69
N ASP A 65 -8.89 0.73 12.03
CA ASP A 65 -8.87 -0.58 12.66
C ASP A 65 -7.45 -1.12 12.89
N PHE A 66 -6.44 -0.48 12.29
CA PHE A 66 -5.05 -0.90 12.33
C PHE A 66 -4.19 0.12 13.07
N THR A 67 -4.10 0.00 14.39
CA THR A 67 -3.34 0.90 15.27
C THR A 67 -2.25 0.17 16.03
N ILE A 68 -1.40 0.93 16.71
CA ILE A 68 -0.39 0.39 17.63
C ILE A 68 -1.01 -0.51 18.72
N GLU A 69 -2.30 -0.29 19.05
CA GLU A 69 -3.03 -1.06 20.05
C GLU A 69 -3.67 -2.33 19.47
N SER A 70 -4.23 -2.27 18.26
CA SER A 70 -4.98 -3.38 17.66
C SER A 70 -4.11 -4.39 16.90
N VAL A 71 -3.05 -3.93 16.24
CA VAL A 71 -2.22 -4.77 15.37
C VAL A 71 -1.46 -5.89 16.09
N PRO A 72 -0.98 -5.72 17.33
CA PRO A 72 -0.37 -6.83 18.07
C PRO A 72 -1.31 -8.03 18.24
N GLU A 73 -2.59 -7.80 18.53
CA GLU A 73 -3.58 -8.88 18.65
C GLU A 73 -3.87 -9.52 17.29
N ARG A 74 -3.99 -8.71 16.23
CA ARG A 74 -4.12 -9.22 14.86
C ARG A 74 -2.96 -10.15 14.50
N LEU A 75 -1.71 -9.76 14.81
CA LEU A 75 -0.53 -10.58 14.56
C LEU A 75 -0.55 -11.91 15.32
N ARG A 76 -1.07 -11.95 16.55
CA ARG A 76 -1.26 -13.21 17.29
C ARG A 76 -2.28 -14.13 16.61
N LYS A 77 -3.36 -13.57 16.07
CA LYS A 77 -4.45 -14.33 15.43
C LYS A 77 -4.10 -14.84 14.03
N ILE A 78 -3.51 -13.97 13.20
CA ILE A 78 -3.31 -14.23 11.76
C ILE A 78 -1.86 -14.65 11.45
N GLY A 79 -0.90 -14.29 12.31
CA GLY A 79 0.53 -14.45 12.07
C GLY A 79 1.09 -13.39 11.11
N ASP A 80 2.39 -13.47 10.85
CA ASP A 80 3.05 -12.64 9.85
C ASP A 80 2.81 -13.18 8.43
N ILE A 81 2.01 -12.44 7.66
CA ILE A 81 1.73 -12.76 6.25
C ILE A 81 2.72 -12.10 5.27
N TRP A 82 3.45 -11.08 5.71
CA TRP A 82 4.34 -10.30 4.85
C TRP A 82 5.71 -10.96 4.67
N GLY A 83 6.33 -11.42 5.77
CA GLY A 83 7.63 -12.10 5.73
C GLY A 83 7.66 -13.27 4.74
N PRO A 84 6.69 -14.21 4.78
CA PRO A 84 6.59 -15.28 3.80
C PRO A 84 6.38 -14.80 2.36
N ALA A 85 5.52 -13.79 2.15
CA ALA A 85 5.23 -13.25 0.81
C ALA A 85 6.47 -12.66 0.13
N MET A 86 7.34 -12.01 0.89
CA MET A 86 8.58 -11.41 0.39
C MET A 86 9.68 -12.42 0.01
N LYS A 87 9.54 -13.70 0.36
CA LYS A 87 10.51 -14.75 -0.04
C LYS A 87 10.40 -15.12 -1.52
N LYS A 88 9.26 -14.84 -2.15
CA LYS A 88 9.04 -15.14 -3.57
C LYS A 88 9.77 -14.13 -4.45
N LYS A 89 10.73 -14.62 -5.25
CA LYS A 89 11.38 -13.81 -6.29
C LYS A 89 10.46 -13.69 -7.50
N ASN A 90 10.34 -12.49 -8.06
CA ASN A 90 9.57 -12.22 -9.27
C ASN A 90 10.51 -11.70 -10.37
N SER A 91 10.19 -11.98 -11.63
CA SER A 91 10.93 -11.48 -12.79
C SER A 91 10.24 -10.27 -13.39
N LEU A 92 11.02 -9.26 -13.80
CA LEU A 92 10.50 -8.08 -14.52
C LEU A 92 10.24 -8.35 -16.00
N LYS A 93 10.64 -9.52 -16.54
CA LYS A 93 10.56 -9.85 -17.96
C LYS A 93 9.20 -9.52 -18.58
N LEU A 94 8.12 -9.96 -17.96
CA LEU A 94 6.75 -9.72 -18.44
C LEU A 94 6.34 -8.23 -18.49
N LEU A 95 6.97 -7.38 -17.68
CA LEU A 95 6.70 -5.94 -17.67
C LEU A 95 7.54 -5.17 -18.70
N LEU A 96 8.67 -5.73 -19.13
CA LEU A 96 9.59 -5.11 -20.11
C LEU A 96 9.32 -5.54 -21.55
N GLU A 97 8.68 -6.70 -21.74
CA GLU A 97 8.33 -7.25 -23.06
C GLU A 97 6.96 -6.77 -23.57
N ARG A 98 6.28 -5.93 -22.80
CA ARG A 98 5.04 -5.22 -23.18
C ARG A 98 5.38 -3.80 -23.60
#